data_AF-A0A918G171-F1
#
_entry.id   AF-A0A918G171-F1
#
_cell.length_a   1.000
_cell.length_b   1.000
_cell.length_c   1.000
_cell.angle_alpha   90.00
_cell.angle_beta   90.00
_cell.angle_gamma   90.00
#
_symmetry.space_group_name_H-M   'P 1'
#
loop_
_entity.id
_entity.type
_entity.pdbx_description
1 polymer ?
#
loop_
_entity_poly.entity_id
_entity_poly.type
_entity_poly.pdbx_seq_one_letter_code
_entity_poly.pdbx_strand_id
1 'polypeptide(L)'
;MSLPLSRLRRARPLAVLASGLALTTALFSGQASADDPAAGSPSAGRHAVATTAAAAATSLPCDLYAAGGTPCVAAHSTTRALYSSYNGPLYQVKRASDSATRDIGLLGAGGYADAAAQDSFCAGTSCLITIIYDQSGRNNRLTQAPPGGFSGPAAGGYDNLADATAAPVTVGGHKAYGVFVAPGTGYRNNNTNGVAKGDQPEGMYAVLDGTHYNGGCCFDYGNAETNSRDNGNGTMEAIYFGNNKVWGYGAGNGPWVMADLENGLFSGVNQRYNAGNPSVSHRFLTAVVKGEPNHWSIRAGDAQAGSLSTYYNGVRPNVPGYNPMKKEGAIILGIGGDNSHGAAGTFYEGVMTSGYPSDATENAVQANIDSAGYATSTSGTGPLTPGSKISLRATTSCCTSDYIVHDDADSNVVIAPVSASSPATTKGDATWTVRAGLSNSACLSFESANQSGRYLRHSNFQLHLGADDGTSGFAQDATFCPEAGHNGQGYSFRSANYPSDYMRHYSYNVYIAGQGGSHTWDNATSWSDDTSWAVGQPWA
;
A
#
# COMPACT_ATOMS: atom_id res chain seq x y z
N MET A 1 -56.38 39.83 12.53
CA MET A 1 -57.10 40.30 11.31
C MET A 1 -56.11 40.19 10.17
N SER A 2 -56.16 39.25 9.22
CA SER A 2 -57.23 38.39 8.72
C SER A 2 -56.75 36.92 8.60
N LEU A 3 -57.69 36.00 8.76
CA LEU A 3 -57.53 34.56 8.94
C LEU A 3 -57.45 33.76 7.61
N PRO A 4 -57.00 32.47 7.67
CA PRO A 4 -56.71 31.56 6.55
C PRO A 4 -57.77 30.46 6.36
N LEU A 5 -57.63 29.61 5.32
CA LEU A 5 -58.05 28.19 5.16
C LEU A 5 -57.93 27.83 3.65
N SER A 6 -57.42 26.69 3.17
CA SER A 6 -57.66 25.31 3.58
C SER A 6 -56.68 24.33 2.90
N ARG A 7 -56.43 23.20 3.57
CA ARG A 7 -55.66 22.02 3.10
C ARG A 7 -56.54 21.07 2.29
N LEU A 8 -55.96 20.34 1.33
CA LEU A 8 -56.49 19.06 0.85
C LEU A 8 -55.35 18.08 0.51
N ARG A 9 -55.33 16.95 1.23
CA ARG A 9 -54.59 15.71 0.96
C ARG A 9 -55.58 14.67 0.40
N ARG A 10 -55.18 13.88 -0.61
CA ARG A 10 -55.64 12.51 -0.95
C ARG A 10 -54.55 11.91 -1.87
N ALA A 11 -53.76 10.89 -1.49
CA ALA A 11 -54.04 9.46 -1.22
C ALA A 11 -54.27 8.61 -2.50
N ARG A 12 -53.46 7.54 -2.62
CA ARG A 12 -53.21 6.60 -3.73
C ARG A 12 -54.39 5.65 -4.04
N PRO A 13 -54.25 4.81 -5.10
CA PRO A 13 -54.25 3.35 -4.92
C PRO A 13 -52.99 2.73 -5.56
N LEU A 14 -52.20 1.88 -4.90
CA LEU A 14 -52.33 0.42 -4.68
C LEU A 14 -52.71 -0.40 -5.92
N ALA A 15 -51.71 -1.11 -6.48
CA ALA A 15 -51.92 -2.34 -7.23
C ALA A 15 -50.92 -3.39 -6.71
N VAL A 16 -51.50 -4.50 -6.25
CA VAL A 16 -50.87 -5.69 -5.69
C VAL A 16 -50.56 -6.64 -6.85
N LEU A 17 -49.37 -7.24 -6.88
CA LEU A 17 -49.15 -8.49 -7.61
C LEU A 17 -48.41 -9.46 -6.69
N ALA A 18 -49.12 -10.51 -6.31
CA ALA A 18 -48.59 -11.69 -5.65
C ALA A 18 -49.03 -12.93 -6.45
N SER A 19 -48.03 -13.75 -6.75
CA SER A 19 -48.06 -15.22 -6.78
C SER A 19 -48.89 -15.96 -7.85
N GLY A 20 -48.18 -16.74 -8.67
CA GLY A 20 -48.73 -17.83 -9.48
C GLY A 20 -47.64 -18.87 -9.76
N LEU A 21 -47.47 -19.80 -8.82
CA LEU A 21 -46.63 -21.00 -8.92
C LEU A 21 -47.32 -21.98 -9.89
N ALA A 22 -46.64 -22.43 -10.95
CA ALA A 22 -47.09 -23.53 -11.79
C ALA A 22 -45.96 -24.55 -11.94
N LEU A 23 -46.09 -25.62 -11.14
CA LEU A 23 -45.30 -26.84 -11.18
C LEU A 23 -45.92 -27.74 -12.27
N THR A 24 -45.20 -27.99 -13.38
CA THR A 24 -45.57 -29.03 -14.34
C THR A 24 -44.64 -30.23 -14.18
N THR A 25 -45.19 -31.28 -13.58
CA THR A 25 -44.71 -32.65 -13.59
C THR A 25 -44.78 -33.24 -15.01
N ALA A 26 -43.65 -33.77 -15.51
CA ALA A 26 -43.64 -34.73 -16.60
C ALA A 26 -43.04 -36.06 -16.08
N LEU A 27 -43.92 -37.04 -15.91
CA LEU A 27 -43.62 -38.46 -15.67
C LEU A 27 -43.66 -39.17 -17.03
N PHE A 28 -42.61 -39.91 -17.38
CA PHE A 28 -42.61 -41.17 -18.17
C PHE A 28 -41.15 -41.70 -18.10
N SER A 29 -40.79 -42.62 -17.18
CA SER A 29 -40.94 -44.08 -17.20
C SER A 29 -40.31 -44.78 -18.42
N GLY A 30 -39.38 -45.70 -18.13
CA GLY A 30 -38.62 -46.52 -19.10
C GLY A 30 -37.37 -47.12 -18.44
N GLN A 31 -37.55 -47.97 -17.43
CA GLN A 31 -37.23 -49.41 -17.46
C GLN A 31 -35.72 -49.74 -17.55
N ALA A 32 -35.16 -50.01 -16.38
CA ALA A 32 -33.95 -50.81 -16.21
C ALA A 32 -34.35 -52.29 -16.04
N SER A 33 -33.58 -53.17 -16.66
CA SER A 33 -33.61 -54.62 -16.43
C SER A 33 -32.22 -55.03 -15.97
N ALA A 34 -32.12 -55.68 -14.82
CA ALA A 34 -31.26 -56.85 -14.61
C ALA A 34 -31.45 -57.39 -13.19
N ASP A 35 -31.50 -58.71 -13.13
CA ASP A 35 -31.85 -59.55 -12.00
C ASP A 35 -30.83 -59.54 -10.85
N ASP A 36 -31.36 -59.68 -9.64
CA ASP A 36 -30.68 -60.24 -8.46
C ASP A 36 -30.56 -61.78 -8.63
N PRO A 37 -29.61 -62.50 -8.02
CA PRO A 37 -29.56 -62.53 -6.55
C PRO A 37 -28.20 -62.81 -5.88
N ALA A 38 -28.20 -62.59 -4.56
CA ALA A 38 -27.71 -63.47 -3.50
C ALA A 38 -26.67 -62.86 -2.54
N ALA A 39 -26.99 -63.05 -1.26
CA ALA A 39 -26.31 -62.52 -0.09
C ALA A 39 -25.01 -63.28 0.26
N GLY A 40 -24.01 -62.53 0.72
CA GLY A 40 -22.82 -63.04 1.42
C GLY A 40 -21.93 -61.90 1.92
N SER A 41 -21.87 -61.68 3.25
CA SER A 41 -20.77 -60.98 3.92
C SER A 41 -19.51 -61.87 3.96
N PRO A 42 -18.26 -61.41 4.24
CA PRO A 42 -17.84 -60.16 4.92
C PRO A 42 -16.56 -59.48 4.35
N SER A 43 -16.08 -58.47 5.08
CA SER A 43 -14.66 -58.08 5.25
C SER A 43 -14.17 -56.78 4.57
N ALA A 44 -13.47 -56.01 5.40
CA ALA A 44 -12.91 -54.70 5.14
C ALA A 44 -11.73 -54.72 4.15
N GLY A 45 -11.68 -53.70 3.30
CA GLY A 45 -10.54 -53.38 2.46
C GLY A 45 -10.60 -51.91 2.05
N ARG A 46 -9.92 -51.04 2.82
CA ARG A 46 -9.67 -49.65 2.41
C ARG A 46 -8.73 -49.69 1.20
N HIS A 47 -9.22 -49.31 0.02
CA HIS A 47 -8.37 -48.88 -1.08
C HIS A 47 -8.49 -47.36 -1.16
N ALA A 48 -7.52 -46.67 -0.55
CA ALA A 48 -7.32 -45.26 -0.78
C ALA A 48 -6.72 -45.10 -2.18
N VAL A 49 -7.55 -44.71 -3.14
CA VAL A 49 -7.05 -44.16 -4.41
C VAL A 49 -6.51 -42.78 -4.06
N ALA A 50 -5.19 -42.68 -3.94
CA ALA A 50 -4.51 -41.40 -3.90
C ALA A 50 -4.62 -40.77 -5.29
N THR A 51 -5.66 -39.98 -5.52
CA THR A 51 -5.66 -39.00 -6.59
C THR A 51 -4.74 -37.87 -6.16
N THR A 52 -3.45 -37.98 -6.48
CA THR A 52 -2.58 -36.82 -6.61
C THR A 52 -3.10 -36.00 -7.78
N ALA A 53 -4.03 -35.09 -7.49
CA ALA A 53 -4.29 -33.98 -8.38
C ALA A 53 -3.00 -33.15 -8.39
N ALA A 54 -2.14 -33.38 -9.39
CA ALA A 54 -1.14 -32.40 -9.75
C ALA A 54 -1.92 -31.14 -10.15
N ALA A 55 -2.03 -30.18 -9.23
CA ALA A 55 -2.48 -28.85 -9.58
C ALA A 55 -1.52 -28.36 -10.67
N ALA A 56 -2.00 -28.25 -11.91
CA ALA A 56 -1.26 -27.54 -12.92
C ALA A 56 -0.97 -26.15 -12.34
N ALA A 57 0.30 -25.85 -12.08
CA ALA A 57 0.68 -24.54 -11.56
C ALA A 57 0.16 -23.50 -12.55
N THR A 58 -0.77 -22.65 -12.10
CA THR A 58 -1.29 -21.56 -12.92
C THR A 58 -0.15 -20.61 -13.25
N SER A 59 0.07 -20.33 -14.54
CA SER A 59 1.11 -19.39 -15.00
C SER A 59 0.99 -18.05 -14.25
N LEU A 60 2.12 -17.59 -13.70
CA LEU A 60 2.23 -16.29 -13.02
C LEU A 60 2.71 -15.20 -14.00
N PRO A 61 2.73 -13.91 -13.59
CA PRO A 61 2.99 -12.81 -14.52
C PRO A 61 4.21 -12.99 -15.42
N CYS A 62 5.35 -13.42 -14.89
CA CYS A 62 6.55 -13.60 -15.69
C CYS A 62 6.54 -14.85 -16.57
N ASP A 63 5.77 -15.89 -16.21
CA ASP A 63 5.52 -17.03 -17.10
C ASP A 63 4.69 -16.59 -18.32
N LEU A 64 3.70 -15.72 -18.09
CA LEU A 64 2.84 -15.16 -19.14
C LEU A 64 3.61 -14.22 -20.07
N TYR A 65 4.46 -13.36 -19.52
CA TYR A 65 5.38 -12.51 -20.29
C TYR A 65 6.35 -13.34 -21.15
N ALA A 66 6.94 -14.40 -20.57
CA ALA A 66 7.80 -15.31 -21.32
C ALA A 66 7.05 -16.03 -22.45
N ALA A 67 5.84 -16.53 -22.19
CA ALA A 67 4.98 -17.14 -23.21
C ALA A 67 4.57 -16.15 -24.31
N GLY A 68 4.44 -14.86 -23.97
CA GLY A 68 4.20 -13.76 -24.90
C GLY A 68 5.44 -13.26 -25.65
N GLY A 69 6.59 -13.92 -25.50
CA GLY A 69 7.84 -13.54 -26.19
C GLY A 69 8.53 -12.29 -25.64
N THR A 70 8.11 -11.80 -24.46
CA THR A 70 8.64 -10.59 -23.83
C THR A 70 9.03 -10.86 -22.38
N PRO A 71 10.04 -11.72 -22.12
CA PRO A 71 10.31 -12.24 -20.79
C PRO A 71 10.72 -11.14 -19.80
N CYS A 72 10.36 -11.34 -18.54
CA CYS A 72 10.83 -10.50 -17.45
C CYS A 72 12.36 -10.49 -17.36
N VAL A 73 12.91 -9.31 -17.11
CA VAL A 73 14.33 -9.06 -16.84
C VAL A 73 14.55 -8.56 -15.42
N ALA A 74 13.49 -8.10 -14.75
CA ALA A 74 13.45 -7.86 -13.32
C ALA A 74 12.04 -8.15 -12.82
N ALA A 75 11.90 -8.80 -11.67
CA ALA A 75 10.62 -9.16 -11.09
C ALA A 75 10.64 -8.94 -9.57
N HIS A 76 9.91 -7.93 -9.10
CA HIS A 76 9.95 -7.47 -7.71
C HIS A 76 8.56 -7.59 -7.08
N SER A 77 8.48 -8.21 -5.91
CA SER A 77 7.27 -8.22 -5.10
C SER A 77 7.62 -8.57 -3.67
N THR A 78 6.94 -7.93 -2.72
CA THR A 78 6.98 -8.31 -1.30
C THR A 78 5.76 -9.14 -0.89
N THR A 79 4.84 -9.40 -1.82
CA THR A 79 3.53 -10.02 -1.52
C THR A 79 3.41 -11.45 -2.05
N ARG A 80 3.96 -11.76 -3.23
CA ARG A 80 3.86 -13.09 -3.85
C ARG A 80 4.97 -13.38 -4.86
N ALA A 81 5.07 -14.64 -5.25
CA ALA A 81 5.87 -15.05 -6.39
C ALA A 81 5.27 -14.51 -7.71
N LEU A 82 6.13 -14.20 -8.67
CA LEU A 82 5.81 -13.75 -10.02
C LEU A 82 6.16 -14.78 -11.10
N TYR A 83 6.79 -15.89 -10.71
CA TYR A 83 6.96 -17.11 -11.49
C TYR A 83 6.40 -18.30 -10.72
N SER A 84 5.66 -19.18 -11.41
CA SER A 84 5.04 -20.36 -10.81
C SER A 84 6.06 -21.31 -10.15
N SER A 85 7.31 -21.33 -10.62
CA SER A 85 8.38 -22.15 -10.06
C SER A 85 9.27 -21.43 -9.03
N TYR A 86 9.04 -20.14 -8.75
CA TYR A 86 9.91 -19.39 -7.84
C TYR A 86 9.73 -19.88 -6.41
N ASN A 87 10.82 -20.17 -5.72
CA ASN A 87 10.83 -20.64 -4.33
C ASN A 87 11.91 -19.92 -3.48
N GLY A 88 12.42 -18.79 -3.98
CA GLY A 88 13.44 -18.00 -3.31
C GLY A 88 12.85 -16.97 -2.34
N PRO A 89 13.71 -16.16 -1.70
CA PRO A 89 13.27 -15.06 -0.87
C PRO A 89 12.63 -13.93 -1.71
N LEU A 90 11.56 -13.32 -1.21
CA LEU A 90 10.91 -12.18 -1.86
C LEU A 90 11.58 -10.86 -1.47
N TYR A 91 11.89 -10.70 -0.19
CA TYR A 91 12.54 -9.49 0.35
C TYR A 91 13.29 -9.80 1.64
N GLN A 92 14.10 -8.85 2.11
CA GLN A 92 14.82 -8.92 3.37
C GLN A 92 14.34 -7.82 4.31
N VAL A 93 14.03 -8.18 5.56
CA VAL A 93 13.76 -7.23 6.63
C VAL A 93 14.95 -7.10 7.57
N LYS A 94 15.12 -5.93 8.17
CA LYS A 94 16.08 -5.65 9.25
C LYS A 94 15.34 -5.09 10.44
N ARG A 95 15.49 -5.72 11.60
CA ARG A 95 14.85 -5.24 12.83
C ARG A 95 15.72 -4.24 13.57
N ALA A 96 15.11 -3.23 14.17
CA ALA A 96 15.82 -2.15 14.84
C ALA A 96 16.49 -2.58 16.16
N SER A 97 15.88 -3.54 16.87
CA SER A 97 16.35 -4.01 18.19
C SER A 97 17.80 -4.48 18.24
N ASP A 98 18.29 -5.17 17.21
CA ASP A 98 19.65 -5.72 17.18
C ASP A 98 20.31 -5.68 15.79
N SER A 99 19.69 -5.00 14.82
CA SER A 99 20.16 -4.95 13.43
C SER A 99 20.25 -6.29 12.70
N ALA A 100 19.72 -7.37 13.26
CA ALA A 100 19.65 -8.65 12.56
C ALA A 100 18.77 -8.52 11.31
N THR A 101 19.08 -9.32 10.29
CA THR A 101 18.29 -9.40 9.07
C THR A 101 17.64 -10.77 8.90
N ARG A 102 16.52 -10.79 8.17
CA ARG A 102 15.81 -12.01 7.83
C ARG A 102 15.23 -11.89 6.43
N ASP A 103 15.51 -12.90 5.60
CA ASP A 103 14.83 -13.05 4.33
C ASP A 103 13.42 -13.62 4.56
N ILE A 104 12.44 -13.01 3.92
CA ILE A 104 11.06 -13.47 3.90
C ILE A 104 10.81 -14.22 2.60
N GLY A 105 10.57 -15.52 2.74
CA GLY A 105 10.29 -16.43 1.64
C GLY A 105 8.80 -16.55 1.34
N LEU A 106 8.46 -17.68 0.73
CA LEU A 106 7.10 -18.02 0.34
C LEU A 106 6.55 -19.13 1.24
N LEU A 107 5.22 -19.17 1.38
CA LEU A 107 4.51 -20.31 1.98
C LEU A 107 4.65 -21.60 1.15
N GLY A 108 4.95 -21.47 -0.14
CA GLY A 108 5.26 -22.54 -1.07
C GLY A 108 5.70 -21.97 -2.42
N ALA A 109 6.32 -22.79 -3.26
CA ALA A 109 6.78 -22.36 -4.59
C ALA A 109 5.63 -21.77 -5.41
N GLY A 110 5.86 -20.62 -6.05
CA GLY A 110 4.83 -19.89 -6.79
C GLY A 110 3.72 -19.27 -5.93
N GLY A 111 3.86 -19.29 -4.60
CA GLY A 111 2.81 -18.89 -3.66
C GLY A 111 2.91 -17.44 -3.17
N TYR A 112 2.41 -17.22 -1.95
CA TYR A 112 2.37 -15.93 -1.26
C TYR A 112 3.48 -15.81 -0.23
N ALA A 113 3.82 -14.58 0.15
CA ALA A 113 4.81 -14.27 1.17
C ALA A 113 4.48 -14.94 2.53
N ASP A 114 5.50 -15.41 3.23
CA ASP A 114 5.38 -15.87 4.62
C ASP A 114 5.37 -14.68 5.59
N ALA A 115 4.24 -13.97 5.66
CA ALA A 115 4.08 -12.83 6.56
C ALA A 115 4.21 -13.21 8.05
N ALA A 116 3.92 -14.48 8.42
CA ALA A 116 4.09 -14.94 9.79
C ALA A 116 5.56 -14.98 10.21
N ALA A 117 6.47 -15.31 9.28
CA ALA A 117 7.90 -15.22 9.52
C ALA A 117 8.36 -13.77 9.77
N GLN A 118 7.81 -12.79 9.03
CA GLN A 118 8.07 -11.37 9.31
C GLN A 118 7.53 -10.98 10.69
N ASP A 119 6.25 -11.28 10.97
CA ASP A 119 5.60 -10.94 12.23
C ASP A 119 6.39 -11.47 13.43
N SER A 120 6.83 -12.74 13.36
CA SER A 120 7.65 -13.34 14.41
C SER A 120 9.04 -12.72 14.54
N PHE A 121 9.66 -12.31 13.42
CA PHE A 121 10.99 -11.73 13.43
C PHE A 121 10.98 -10.29 13.97
N CYS A 122 9.93 -9.54 13.66
CA CYS A 122 9.72 -8.15 14.01
C CYS A 122 8.94 -7.95 15.33
N ALA A 123 8.53 -9.03 16.01
CA ALA A 123 7.85 -8.93 17.30
C ALA A 123 8.70 -8.13 18.32
N GLY A 124 8.09 -7.15 18.99
CA GLY A 124 8.79 -6.34 19.99
C GLY A 124 9.62 -5.16 19.45
N THR A 125 9.63 -4.91 18.14
CA THR A 125 10.56 -3.97 17.50
C THR A 125 10.01 -3.46 16.16
N SER A 126 10.57 -2.38 15.61
CA SER A 126 10.30 -1.99 14.23
C SER A 126 11.18 -2.76 13.23
N CYS A 127 10.69 -2.87 12.00
CA CYS A 127 11.41 -3.51 10.90
C CYS A 127 11.40 -2.65 9.64
N LEU A 128 12.53 -2.61 8.94
CA LEU A 128 12.65 -1.96 7.64
C LEU A 128 12.87 -3.01 6.55
N ILE A 129 12.27 -2.81 5.38
CA ILE A 129 12.54 -3.60 4.17
C ILE A 129 13.87 -3.10 3.60
N THR A 130 14.90 -3.94 3.61
CA THR A 130 16.27 -3.55 3.17
C THR A 130 16.57 -3.94 1.73
N ILE A 131 15.98 -5.03 1.26
CA ILE A 131 16.17 -5.57 -0.08
C ILE A 131 14.82 -6.05 -0.60
N ILE A 132 14.47 -5.70 -1.83
CA ILE A 132 13.40 -6.37 -2.60
C ILE A 132 14.09 -7.22 -3.66
N TYR A 133 13.99 -8.53 -3.54
CA TYR A 133 14.73 -9.44 -4.41
C TYR A 133 14.12 -9.49 -5.82
N ASP A 134 15.00 -9.67 -6.80
CA ASP A 134 14.62 -9.94 -8.17
C ASP A 134 14.43 -11.45 -8.38
N GLN A 135 13.20 -11.84 -8.69
CA GLN A 135 12.80 -13.23 -8.88
C GLN A 135 13.21 -13.79 -10.26
N SER A 136 13.64 -12.95 -11.20
CA SER A 136 13.95 -13.34 -12.58
C SER A 136 15.24 -14.16 -12.72
N GLY A 137 16.03 -14.25 -11.66
CA GLY A 137 17.36 -14.87 -11.68
C GLY A 137 18.46 -13.99 -12.27
N ARG A 138 18.15 -12.74 -12.64
CA ARG A 138 19.13 -11.77 -13.18
C ARG A 138 19.84 -10.95 -12.10
N ASN A 139 19.42 -11.11 -10.85
CA ASN A 139 20.00 -10.45 -9.68
C ASN A 139 19.85 -8.92 -9.70
N ASN A 140 18.78 -8.42 -10.31
CA ASN A 140 18.43 -7.00 -10.37
C ASN A 140 17.72 -6.52 -9.09
N ARG A 141 18.11 -7.03 -7.92
CA ARG A 141 17.48 -6.70 -6.62
C ARG A 141 17.49 -5.19 -6.37
N LEU A 142 16.46 -4.68 -5.72
CA LEU A 142 16.39 -3.29 -5.28
C LEU A 142 16.89 -3.18 -3.84
N THR A 143 17.75 -2.19 -3.59
CA THR A 143 18.31 -1.86 -2.27
C THR A 143 18.09 -0.38 -1.97
N GLN A 144 18.43 0.07 -0.77
CA GLN A 144 18.39 1.49 -0.39
C GLN A 144 18.98 2.40 -1.48
N ALA A 145 18.23 3.39 -1.93
CA ALA A 145 18.67 4.27 -3.00
C ALA A 145 19.82 5.19 -2.52
N PRO A 146 20.91 5.29 -3.30
CA PRO A 146 22.03 6.18 -3.00
C PRO A 146 21.71 7.64 -3.35
N PRO A 147 22.46 8.62 -2.81
CA PRO A 147 22.34 10.01 -3.24
C PRO A 147 22.60 10.18 -4.73
N GLY A 148 21.92 11.17 -5.31
CA GLY A 148 21.97 11.47 -6.74
C GLY A 148 22.16 12.95 -7.04
N GLY A 149 21.33 13.48 -7.94
CA GLY A 149 21.10 14.91 -8.09
C GLY A 149 20.53 15.53 -6.80
N PHE A 150 19.71 14.76 -6.09
CA PHE A 150 19.22 15.10 -4.75
C PHE A 150 19.76 14.11 -3.69
N SER A 151 20.03 14.62 -2.49
CA SER A 151 20.42 13.81 -1.34
C SER A 151 19.19 13.45 -0.52
N GLY A 152 18.99 12.15 -0.27
CA GLY A 152 17.94 11.65 0.60
C GLY A 152 18.17 12.01 2.08
N PRO A 153 17.15 11.80 2.93
CA PRO A 153 17.18 12.19 4.33
C PRO A 153 17.95 11.23 5.25
N ALA A 154 18.30 10.02 4.79
CA ALA A 154 19.03 9.04 5.60
C ALA A 154 20.53 9.34 5.65
N ALA A 155 21.23 8.64 6.54
CA ALA A 155 22.66 8.83 6.75
C ALA A 155 23.47 8.70 5.44
N GLY A 156 24.38 9.64 5.20
CA GLY A 156 25.19 9.68 3.98
C GLY A 156 24.46 10.18 2.73
N GLY A 157 23.25 10.75 2.89
CA GLY A 157 22.43 11.24 1.77
C GLY A 157 21.67 10.14 1.04
N TYR A 158 21.62 8.92 1.60
CA TYR A 158 20.76 7.85 1.10
C TYR A 158 19.29 8.20 1.34
N ASP A 159 18.41 7.55 0.61
CA ASP A 159 16.99 7.59 0.91
C ASP A 159 16.66 6.67 2.09
N ASN A 160 15.50 6.89 2.71
CA ASN A 160 14.96 6.01 3.72
C ASN A 160 14.60 4.64 3.14
N LEU A 161 14.63 3.62 4.00
CA LEU A 161 14.01 2.33 3.75
C LEU A 161 12.55 2.36 4.24
N ALA A 162 11.70 1.54 3.63
CA ALA A 162 10.29 1.46 4.00
C ALA A 162 10.08 0.63 5.27
N ASP A 163 9.14 1.07 6.13
CA ASP A 163 8.64 0.27 7.26
C ASP A 163 7.93 -1.00 6.73
N ALA A 164 8.31 -2.15 7.27
CA ALA A 164 7.86 -3.47 6.78
C ALA A 164 6.40 -3.79 7.12
N THR A 165 5.78 -3.03 8.02
CA THR A 165 4.39 -3.21 8.48
C THR A 165 3.44 -2.16 7.92
N ALA A 166 3.94 -1.14 7.23
CA ALA A 166 3.16 0.03 6.85
C ALA A 166 2.17 -0.14 5.68
N ALA A 167 2.22 -1.25 4.93
CA ALA A 167 1.25 -1.56 3.88
C ALA A 167 0.67 -2.99 4.01
N PRO A 168 -0.09 -3.29 5.08
CA PRO A 168 -0.62 -4.63 5.31
C PRO A 168 -1.79 -4.93 4.35
N VAL A 169 -1.73 -6.08 3.70
CA VAL A 169 -2.75 -6.53 2.74
C VAL A 169 -3.03 -8.02 2.90
N THR A 170 -4.08 -8.49 2.22
CA THR A 170 -4.25 -9.91 1.94
C THR A 170 -4.19 -10.17 0.45
N VAL A 171 -3.53 -11.24 0.02
CA VAL A 171 -3.50 -11.71 -1.37
C VAL A 171 -3.86 -13.19 -1.35
N GLY A 172 -4.93 -13.56 -2.07
CA GLY A 172 -5.47 -14.93 -2.04
C GLY A 172 -5.96 -15.36 -0.66
N GLY A 173 -6.34 -14.40 0.20
CA GLY A 173 -6.66 -14.64 1.61
C GLY A 173 -5.46 -14.81 2.55
N HIS A 174 -4.22 -14.75 2.04
CA HIS A 174 -3.01 -14.80 2.84
C HIS A 174 -2.55 -13.40 3.21
N LYS A 175 -2.19 -13.19 4.48
CA LYS A 175 -1.58 -11.93 4.93
C LYS A 175 -0.26 -11.70 4.20
N ALA A 176 -0.02 -10.48 3.76
CA ALA A 176 1.22 -10.04 3.14
C ALA A 176 1.45 -8.54 3.43
N TYR A 177 2.63 -8.03 3.06
CA TYR A 177 3.00 -6.64 3.22
C TYR A 177 3.48 -6.05 1.89
N GLY A 178 2.93 -4.92 1.49
CA GLY A 178 3.48 -4.09 0.42
C GLY A 178 4.64 -3.22 0.90
N VAL A 179 5.16 -2.40 0.00
CA VAL A 179 6.20 -1.40 0.27
C VAL A 179 5.55 -0.03 0.35
N PHE A 180 5.38 0.49 1.56
CA PHE A 180 4.87 1.85 1.78
C PHE A 180 6.01 2.86 1.62
N VAL A 181 5.93 3.68 0.58
CA VAL A 181 6.91 4.73 0.26
C VAL A 181 6.35 6.06 0.76
N ALA A 182 6.87 6.52 1.90
CA ALA A 182 6.70 7.91 2.31
C ALA A 182 7.73 8.82 1.62
N PRO A 183 7.50 10.15 1.54
CA PRO A 183 8.50 11.08 1.05
C PRO A 183 9.87 10.86 1.71
N GLY A 184 10.91 10.80 0.89
CA GLY A 184 12.28 10.50 1.27
C GLY A 184 12.63 9.01 1.24
N THR A 185 11.69 8.10 0.91
CA THR A 185 11.93 6.65 0.81
C THR A 185 12.20 6.26 -0.64
N GLY A 186 13.20 5.42 -0.89
CA GLY A 186 13.58 5.06 -2.25
C GLY A 186 14.39 3.78 -2.33
N TYR A 187 14.17 3.03 -3.42
CA TYR A 187 14.99 1.87 -3.75
C TYR A 187 15.56 1.98 -5.15
N ARG A 188 16.75 1.43 -5.34
CA ARG A 188 17.48 1.54 -6.60
C ARG A 188 18.39 0.36 -6.87
N ASN A 189 18.64 0.10 -8.15
CA ASN A 189 19.76 -0.68 -8.64
C ASN A 189 20.38 -0.02 -9.89
N ASN A 190 21.59 0.49 -9.74
CA ASN A 190 22.34 1.15 -10.81
C ASN A 190 23.16 0.19 -11.69
N ASN A 191 23.31 -1.07 -11.28
CA ASN A 191 24.12 -2.06 -11.97
C ASN A 191 23.31 -3.32 -12.25
N THR A 192 22.60 -3.30 -13.36
CA THR A 192 21.60 -4.30 -13.72
C THR A 192 22.09 -5.20 -14.86
N ASN A 193 21.39 -6.32 -15.04
CA ASN A 193 21.62 -7.28 -16.09
C ASN A 193 20.39 -7.40 -17.00
N GLY A 194 20.56 -6.97 -18.25
CA GLY A 194 19.63 -7.15 -19.34
C GLY A 194 18.33 -6.35 -19.26
N VAL A 195 18.31 -5.28 -18.46
CA VAL A 195 17.35 -4.17 -18.59
C VAL A 195 17.65 -3.40 -19.88
N ALA A 196 16.61 -2.94 -20.57
CA ALA A 196 16.76 -2.30 -21.88
C ALA A 196 17.60 -1.02 -21.82
N LYS A 197 18.42 -0.79 -22.85
CA LYS A 197 19.23 0.43 -23.00
C LYS A 197 19.05 1.08 -24.36
N GLY A 198 19.33 2.38 -24.44
CA GLY A 198 19.10 3.18 -25.64
C GLY A 198 17.64 3.12 -26.06
N ASP A 199 17.42 2.79 -27.33
CA ASP A 199 16.08 2.68 -27.93
C ASP A 199 15.54 1.24 -27.95
N GLN A 200 16.15 0.32 -27.20
CA GLN A 200 15.66 -1.05 -27.11
C GLN A 200 14.23 -1.10 -26.53
N PRO A 201 13.38 -2.01 -27.02
CA PRO A 201 12.02 -2.15 -26.52
C PRO A 201 11.97 -2.78 -25.12
N GLU A 202 11.06 -2.28 -24.29
CA GLU A 202 10.72 -2.83 -22.99
C GLU A 202 9.23 -2.63 -22.66
N GLY A 203 8.78 -3.34 -21.63
CA GLY A 203 7.50 -3.09 -20.97
C GLY A 203 7.60 -3.38 -19.49
N MET A 204 6.73 -2.77 -18.71
CA MET A 204 6.71 -2.87 -17.27
C MET A 204 5.29 -2.72 -16.74
N TYR A 205 5.01 -3.38 -15.62
CA TYR A 205 3.82 -3.13 -14.84
C TYR A 205 4.16 -2.98 -13.36
N ALA A 206 3.28 -2.31 -12.63
CA ALA A 206 3.24 -2.33 -11.17
C ALA A 206 1.79 -2.40 -10.67
N VAL A 207 1.58 -3.10 -9.56
CA VAL A 207 0.37 -3.00 -8.74
C VAL A 207 0.66 -2.03 -7.61
N LEU A 208 -0.12 -0.95 -7.56
CA LEU A 208 0.07 0.19 -6.68
C LEU A 208 -1.17 0.43 -5.81
N ASP A 209 -1.05 1.24 -4.77
CA ASP A 209 -2.21 1.81 -4.08
C ASP A 209 -2.67 3.10 -4.77
N GLY A 210 -3.81 3.05 -5.47
CA GLY A 210 -4.33 4.20 -6.18
C GLY A 210 -4.83 5.36 -5.29
N THR A 211 -4.81 5.17 -3.97
CA THR A 211 -5.22 6.16 -2.97
C THR A 211 -4.07 6.72 -2.13
N HIS A 212 -2.88 6.12 -2.22
CA HIS A 212 -1.67 6.63 -1.58
C HIS A 212 -0.78 7.29 -2.64
N TYR A 213 -0.78 8.62 -2.66
CA TYR A 213 0.04 9.42 -3.57
C TYR A 213 0.16 10.86 -3.06
N ASN A 214 1.05 11.64 -3.68
CA ASN A 214 1.08 13.09 -3.54
C ASN A 214 1.48 13.77 -4.87
N GLY A 215 1.79 15.06 -4.82
CA GLY A 215 2.25 15.86 -5.97
C GLY A 215 3.76 16.08 -6.03
N GLY A 216 4.54 15.42 -5.17
CA GLY A 216 6.00 15.49 -5.16
C GLY A 216 6.62 14.71 -6.31
N CYS A 217 7.87 15.01 -6.65
CA CYS A 217 8.63 14.23 -7.62
C CYS A 217 9.56 13.23 -6.91
N CYS A 218 9.61 11.97 -7.32
CA CYS A 218 8.66 11.30 -8.24
C CYS A 218 8.38 9.87 -7.74
N PHE A 219 7.14 9.38 -7.82
CA PHE A 219 6.81 8.03 -7.37
C PHE A 219 6.84 7.11 -8.58
N ASP A 220 8.05 6.68 -8.93
CA ASP A 220 8.29 5.93 -10.15
C ASP A 220 8.65 4.47 -9.90
N TYR A 221 8.40 3.62 -10.91
CA TYR A 221 8.97 2.28 -11.01
C TYR A 221 9.35 2.00 -12.46
N GLY A 222 10.64 1.75 -12.71
CA GLY A 222 11.10 1.41 -14.06
C GLY A 222 12.55 1.80 -14.35
N ASN A 223 12.82 2.07 -15.64
CA ASN A 223 14.15 2.29 -16.20
C ASN A 223 14.65 3.71 -15.89
N ALA A 224 15.90 3.81 -15.47
CA ALA A 224 16.51 5.09 -15.12
C ALA A 224 18.01 5.16 -15.43
N GLU A 225 18.61 6.31 -15.12
CA GLU A 225 20.03 6.57 -15.24
C GLU A 225 20.86 5.77 -14.25
N THR A 226 22.07 5.39 -14.66
CA THR A 226 22.96 4.55 -13.86
C THR A 226 23.81 5.32 -12.85
N ASN A 227 23.84 6.64 -12.96
CA ASN A 227 24.60 7.53 -12.10
C ASN A 227 23.73 8.30 -11.09
N SER A 228 22.42 8.01 -11.04
CA SER A 228 21.45 8.69 -10.16
C SER A 228 21.35 10.20 -10.41
N ARG A 229 21.56 10.64 -11.64
CA ARG A 229 21.46 12.05 -12.05
C ARG A 229 20.67 12.14 -13.35
N ASP A 230 19.99 13.27 -13.50
CA ASP A 230 19.38 13.67 -14.76
C ASP A 230 20.46 13.77 -15.85
N ASN A 231 20.40 12.85 -16.82
CA ASN A 231 21.27 12.85 -17.99
C ASN A 231 20.54 13.35 -19.26
N GLY A 232 19.37 13.95 -19.08
CA GLY A 232 18.56 14.64 -20.07
C GLY A 232 17.46 13.78 -20.71
N ASN A 233 16.61 14.44 -21.50
CA ASN A 233 15.47 13.83 -22.19
C ASN A 233 15.75 12.44 -22.79
N GLY A 234 14.86 11.50 -22.46
CA GLY A 234 14.81 10.14 -23.00
C GLY A 234 15.74 9.15 -22.30
N THR A 235 16.39 9.50 -21.20
CA THR A 235 17.30 8.62 -20.45
C THR A 235 16.59 7.76 -19.40
N MET A 236 15.35 8.08 -19.07
CA MET A 236 14.43 7.24 -18.29
C MET A 236 13.30 6.66 -19.14
N GLU A 237 12.69 5.59 -18.63
CA GLU A 237 11.36 5.13 -19.01
C GLU A 237 10.76 4.38 -17.82
N ALA A 238 9.96 5.07 -17.01
CA ALA A 238 9.39 4.51 -15.79
C ALA A 238 7.88 4.79 -15.70
N ILE A 239 7.14 3.90 -15.03
CA ILE A 239 5.77 4.19 -14.61
C ILE A 239 5.85 5.29 -13.56
N TYR A 240 5.09 6.37 -13.71
CA TYR A 240 4.81 7.35 -12.67
C TYR A 240 3.37 7.20 -12.19
N PHE A 241 3.14 7.35 -10.88
CA PHE A 241 1.79 7.48 -10.33
C PHE A 241 1.68 8.61 -9.29
N GLY A 242 0.75 9.54 -9.51
CA GLY A 242 0.50 10.65 -8.58
C GLY A 242 -0.22 11.83 -9.23
N ASN A 243 -0.25 12.99 -8.58
CA ASN A 243 -0.98 14.18 -9.08
C ASN A 243 -0.11 15.42 -9.33
N ASN A 244 1.21 15.24 -9.49
CA ASN A 244 2.13 16.28 -9.94
C ASN A 244 1.65 16.91 -11.28
N LYS A 245 1.70 18.24 -11.36
CA LYS A 245 1.36 19.04 -12.56
C LYS A 245 2.53 19.91 -13.05
N VAL A 246 3.72 19.74 -12.49
CA VAL A 246 4.95 20.46 -12.87
C VAL A 246 5.33 20.16 -14.33
N TRP A 247 5.03 18.96 -14.83
CA TRP A 247 5.25 18.52 -16.22
C TRP A 247 3.91 18.25 -16.95
N GLY A 248 3.68 17.01 -17.39
CA GLY A 248 2.41 16.56 -17.97
C GLY A 248 1.38 16.23 -16.91
N TYR A 249 0.12 16.20 -17.34
CA TYR A 249 -1.02 15.80 -16.50
C TYR A 249 -2.19 15.36 -17.38
N GLY A 250 -3.11 14.60 -16.79
CA GLY A 250 -4.32 14.11 -17.44
C GLY A 250 -5.57 14.93 -17.10
N ALA A 251 -6.73 14.42 -17.50
CA ALA A 251 -8.04 14.95 -17.13
C ALA A 251 -8.34 14.74 -15.63
N GLY A 252 -9.10 15.65 -15.03
CA GLY A 252 -9.49 15.62 -13.61
C GLY A 252 -8.43 16.21 -12.68
N ASN A 253 -8.43 15.77 -11.42
CA ASN A 253 -7.53 16.27 -10.37
C ASN A 253 -6.41 15.29 -10.00
N GLY A 254 -6.30 14.20 -10.75
CA GLY A 254 -5.38 13.12 -10.46
C GLY A 254 -5.94 12.17 -9.37
N PRO A 255 -5.15 11.16 -9.01
CA PRO A 255 -3.83 10.88 -9.58
C PRO A 255 -3.93 10.27 -10.99
N TRP A 256 -2.81 10.27 -11.71
CA TRP A 256 -2.69 9.74 -13.07
C TRP A 256 -1.59 8.69 -13.14
N VAL A 257 -1.78 7.71 -14.01
CA VAL A 257 -0.67 6.88 -14.52
C VAL A 257 -0.04 7.62 -15.70
N MET A 258 1.26 7.89 -15.60
CA MET A 258 2.06 8.54 -16.64
C MET A 258 3.35 7.74 -16.87
N ALA A 259 4.14 8.14 -17.87
CA ALA A 259 5.52 7.70 -17.99
C ALA A 259 6.48 8.84 -17.64
N ASP A 260 7.45 8.59 -16.77
CA ASP A 260 8.62 9.45 -16.63
C ASP A 260 9.64 9.08 -17.73
N LEU A 261 9.97 10.04 -18.58
CA LEU A 261 10.94 9.90 -19.67
C LEU A 261 12.18 10.80 -19.48
N GLU A 262 12.41 11.26 -18.24
CA GLU A 262 13.36 12.30 -17.83
C GLU A 262 12.99 13.69 -18.36
N ASN A 263 13.10 14.69 -17.50
CA ASN A 263 12.70 16.08 -17.72
C ASN A 263 11.22 16.24 -18.14
N GLY A 264 10.41 15.21 -17.90
CA GLY A 264 9.02 15.18 -18.31
C GLY A 264 8.28 13.92 -17.86
N LEU A 265 7.24 14.12 -17.05
CA LEU A 265 6.16 13.16 -16.88
C LEU A 265 5.16 13.33 -18.03
N PHE A 266 4.91 12.26 -18.80
CA PHE A 266 4.04 12.29 -19.96
C PHE A 266 2.77 11.48 -19.74
N SER A 267 1.63 12.16 -19.85
CA SER A 267 0.28 11.55 -19.88
C SER A 267 -0.17 11.17 -21.30
N GLY A 268 0.63 11.48 -22.31
CA GLY A 268 0.37 11.22 -23.72
C GLY A 268 1.35 11.98 -24.62
N VAL A 269 0.98 12.23 -25.88
CA VAL A 269 1.90 12.80 -26.89
C VAL A 269 2.33 14.24 -26.59
N ASN A 270 1.48 15.04 -25.96
CA ASN A 270 1.79 16.43 -25.65
C ASN A 270 2.58 16.53 -24.34
N GLN A 271 3.56 17.44 -24.27
CA GLN A 271 4.38 17.66 -23.08
C GLN A 271 3.58 18.07 -21.82
N ARG A 272 2.37 18.63 -22.00
CA ARG A 272 1.52 19.11 -20.92
C ARG A 272 0.25 18.27 -20.80
N TYR A 273 -0.89 18.90 -21.05
CA TYR A 273 -2.18 18.28 -20.87
C TYR A 273 -2.50 17.27 -21.98
N ASN A 274 -2.94 16.08 -21.59
CA ASN A 274 -3.53 15.09 -22.49
C ASN A 274 -4.88 14.64 -21.95
N ALA A 275 -5.98 15.06 -22.61
CA ALA A 275 -7.34 14.75 -22.17
C ALA A 275 -7.67 13.24 -22.16
N GLY A 276 -6.93 12.44 -22.94
CA GLY A 276 -7.11 10.98 -23.04
C GLY A 276 -6.60 10.19 -21.83
N ASN A 277 -5.90 10.83 -20.89
CA ASN A 277 -5.41 10.20 -19.68
C ASN A 277 -6.30 10.59 -18.48
N PRO A 278 -7.18 9.70 -17.99
CA PRO A 278 -8.12 10.02 -16.92
C PRO A 278 -7.47 9.93 -15.54
N SER A 279 -8.08 10.58 -14.55
CA SER A 279 -7.75 10.31 -13.13
C SER A 279 -8.17 8.88 -12.77
N VAL A 280 -7.33 8.14 -12.05
CA VAL A 280 -7.60 6.76 -11.59
C VAL A 280 -7.22 6.59 -10.14
N SER A 281 -8.10 6.00 -9.33
CA SER A 281 -7.89 5.90 -7.86
C SER A 281 -8.38 4.57 -7.27
N HIS A 282 -8.30 3.49 -8.05
CA HIS A 282 -8.59 2.14 -7.55
C HIS A 282 -7.66 1.81 -6.38
N ARG A 283 -8.21 1.30 -5.28
CA ARG A 283 -7.42 0.97 -4.07
C ARG A 283 -6.25 0.04 -4.40
N PHE A 284 -6.44 -0.88 -5.34
CA PHE A 284 -5.37 -1.62 -5.97
C PHE A 284 -5.39 -1.30 -7.46
N LEU A 285 -4.36 -0.64 -7.94
CA LEU A 285 -4.26 -0.13 -9.31
C LEU A 285 -3.18 -0.90 -10.05
N THR A 286 -3.51 -1.48 -11.20
CA THR A 286 -2.48 -1.97 -12.12
C THR A 286 -2.14 -0.85 -13.10
N ALA A 287 -0.86 -0.48 -13.15
CA ALA A 287 -0.30 0.49 -14.06
C ALA A 287 0.69 -0.19 -15.01
N VAL A 288 0.64 0.13 -16.29
CA VAL A 288 1.45 -0.48 -17.34
C VAL A 288 2.01 0.60 -18.26
N VAL A 289 3.32 0.56 -18.49
CA VAL A 289 4.01 1.36 -19.50
C VAL A 289 4.86 0.42 -20.35
N LYS A 290 4.90 0.67 -21.66
CA LYS A 290 5.80 -0.02 -22.59
C LYS A 290 6.24 0.91 -23.69
N GLY A 291 7.47 0.72 -24.16
CA GLY A 291 8.11 1.57 -25.15
C GLY A 291 8.98 0.78 -26.11
N GLU A 292 9.02 1.23 -27.35
CA GLU A 292 9.86 0.74 -28.43
C GLU A 292 10.27 1.93 -29.33
N PRO A 293 11.05 1.72 -30.41
CA PRO A 293 11.46 2.80 -31.29
C PRO A 293 10.30 3.64 -31.80
N ASN A 294 10.29 4.92 -31.40
CA ASN A 294 9.25 5.90 -31.71
C ASN A 294 7.79 5.47 -31.40
N HIS A 295 7.57 4.56 -30.45
CA HIS A 295 6.22 4.11 -30.07
C HIS A 295 6.17 3.72 -28.60
N TRP A 296 5.10 4.10 -27.89
CA TRP A 296 4.90 3.77 -26.48
C TRP A 296 3.42 3.82 -26.10
N SER A 297 3.09 3.26 -24.94
CA SER A 297 1.71 3.22 -24.45
C SER A 297 1.61 3.33 -22.93
N ILE A 298 0.44 3.78 -22.48
CA ILE A 298 0.02 3.78 -21.08
C ILE A 298 -1.28 2.99 -20.99
N ARG A 299 -1.31 1.98 -20.11
CA ARG A 299 -2.53 1.24 -19.79
C ARG A 299 -2.69 1.16 -18.28
N ALA A 300 -3.92 1.16 -17.79
CA ALA A 300 -4.19 0.94 -16.38
C ALA A 300 -5.57 0.31 -16.17
N GLY A 301 -5.77 -0.28 -14.99
CA GLY A 301 -7.02 -0.88 -14.59
C GLY A 301 -7.06 -1.19 -13.10
N ASP A 302 -8.25 -1.50 -12.60
CA ASP A 302 -8.42 -2.01 -11.24
C ASP A 302 -7.71 -3.38 -11.13
N ALA A 303 -6.77 -3.54 -10.20
CA ALA A 303 -6.12 -4.81 -9.96
C ALA A 303 -7.07 -5.89 -9.42
N GLN A 304 -8.29 -5.50 -9.03
CA GLN A 304 -9.38 -6.38 -8.62
C GLN A 304 -10.45 -6.54 -9.72
N ALA A 305 -10.12 -6.18 -10.96
CA ALA A 305 -10.97 -6.42 -12.13
C ALA A 305 -10.13 -6.88 -13.34
N GLY A 306 -10.65 -7.82 -14.11
CA GLY A 306 -9.88 -8.50 -15.16
C GLY A 306 -9.54 -7.71 -16.44
N SER A 307 -9.67 -6.37 -16.48
CA SER A 307 -9.45 -5.60 -17.72
C SER A 307 -8.60 -4.35 -17.56
N LEU A 308 -7.71 -4.11 -18.52
CA LEU A 308 -6.93 -2.88 -18.68
C LEU A 308 -7.56 -1.95 -19.73
N SER A 309 -7.57 -0.66 -19.44
CA SER A 309 -7.88 0.40 -20.40
C SER A 309 -6.61 1.02 -20.95
N THR A 310 -6.60 1.38 -22.22
CA THR A 310 -5.48 2.08 -22.87
C THR A 310 -5.73 3.59 -22.86
N TYR A 311 -4.87 4.34 -22.19
CA TYR A 311 -4.96 5.80 -22.05
C TYR A 311 -4.10 6.54 -23.06
N TYR A 312 -3.02 5.90 -23.50
CA TYR A 312 -2.18 6.38 -24.58
C TYR A 312 -1.62 5.20 -25.36
N ASN A 313 -1.54 5.32 -26.69
CA ASN A 313 -0.84 4.38 -27.56
C ASN A 313 -0.45 5.13 -28.84
N GLY A 314 0.85 5.37 -29.04
CA GLY A 314 1.29 6.20 -30.15
C GLY A 314 2.76 6.58 -30.10
N VAL A 315 3.11 7.59 -30.89
CA VAL A 315 4.50 8.03 -31.07
C VAL A 315 5.13 8.64 -29.82
N ARG A 316 6.45 8.74 -29.76
CA ARG A 316 7.14 9.45 -28.67
C ARG A 316 6.66 10.92 -28.58
N PRO A 317 6.80 11.57 -27.40
CA PRO A 317 6.31 12.93 -27.21
C PRO A 317 6.75 13.92 -28.28
N ASN A 318 5.89 14.91 -28.58
CA ASN A 318 6.09 15.90 -29.64
C ASN A 318 7.08 17.03 -29.30
N VAL A 319 8.11 16.71 -28.52
CA VAL A 319 9.19 17.61 -28.11
C VAL A 319 10.56 16.95 -28.34
N PRO A 320 11.64 17.71 -28.60
CA PRO A 320 12.94 17.14 -28.90
C PRO A 320 13.52 16.29 -27.76
N GLY A 321 14.31 15.28 -28.11
CA GLY A 321 15.11 14.51 -27.16
C GLY A 321 14.55 13.15 -26.74
N TYR A 322 13.29 12.85 -27.06
CA TYR A 322 12.61 11.59 -26.68
C TYR A 322 12.53 10.54 -27.81
N ASN A 323 13.18 10.80 -28.95
CA ASN A 323 13.28 9.84 -30.05
C ASN A 323 14.61 10.05 -30.83
N PRO A 324 15.48 9.03 -30.94
CA PRO A 324 15.41 7.76 -30.20
C PRO A 324 15.56 7.98 -28.69
N MET A 325 15.08 7.02 -27.89
CA MET A 325 15.37 6.99 -26.45
C MET A 325 16.84 6.67 -26.17
N LYS A 326 17.28 6.96 -24.95
CA LYS A 326 18.67 6.85 -24.46
C LYS A 326 18.73 6.16 -23.10
N LYS A 327 17.81 5.23 -22.85
CA LYS A 327 17.67 4.52 -21.57
C LYS A 327 18.99 3.94 -21.08
N GLU A 328 19.29 4.02 -19.80
CA GLU A 328 20.57 3.55 -19.27
C GLU A 328 20.50 2.21 -18.56
N GLY A 329 19.30 1.79 -18.19
CA GLY A 329 19.00 0.46 -17.67
C GLY A 329 19.16 0.31 -16.17
N ALA A 330 19.25 1.38 -15.37
CA ALA A 330 19.06 1.25 -13.92
C ALA A 330 17.58 0.92 -13.62
N ILE A 331 17.31 0.50 -12.38
CA ILE A 331 15.94 0.34 -11.87
C ILE A 331 15.76 1.25 -10.66
N ILE A 332 14.66 1.99 -10.63
CA ILE A 332 14.22 2.80 -9.49
C ILE A 332 12.85 2.36 -8.98
N LEU A 333 12.59 2.63 -7.71
CA LEU A 333 11.29 2.51 -7.07
C LEU A 333 11.08 3.63 -6.05
N GLY A 334 10.01 4.39 -6.20
CA GLY A 334 9.54 5.40 -5.25
C GLY A 334 10.20 6.78 -5.36
N ILE A 335 11.11 6.95 -6.33
CA ILE A 335 11.92 8.15 -6.56
C ILE A 335 12.03 8.43 -8.06
N GLY A 336 12.47 9.63 -8.44
CA GLY A 336 12.87 9.97 -9.81
C GLY A 336 14.28 9.49 -10.17
N GLY A 337 14.64 9.60 -11.45
CA GLY A 337 15.94 9.18 -12.00
C GLY A 337 17.13 9.88 -11.36
N ASP A 338 16.97 11.16 -11.01
CA ASP A 338 17.98 11.99 -10.33
C ASP A 338 17.96 11.91 -8.79
N ASN A 339 17.23 10.93 -8.24
CA ASN A 339 16.97 10.75 -6.81
C ASN A 339 16.01 11.78 -6.20
N SER A 340 15.16 12.44 -7.00
CA SER A 340 14.02 13.20 -6.49
C SER A 340 13.07 12.31 -5.67
N HIS A 341 12.97 12.59 -4.37
CA HIS A 341 12.32 11.73 -3.37
C HIS A 341 11.18 12.43 -2.62
N GLY A 342 10.56 13.45 -3.20
CA GLY A 342 9.43 14.15 -2.58
C GLY A 342 8.09 13.40 -2.68
N ALA A 343 8.04 12.31 -3.44
CA ALA A 343 6.81 11.61 -3.75
C ALA A 343 6.40 10.60 -2.66
N ALA A 344 5.14 10.15 -2.72
CA ALA A 344 4.61 9.13 -1.85
C ALA A 344 3.85 8.09 -2.68
N GLY A 345 3.80 6.85 -2.21
CA GLY A 345 3.00 5.79 -2.82
C GLY A 345 3.19 4.43 -2.18
N THR A 346 2.47 3.42 -2.66
CA THR A 346 2.65 2.04 -2.19
C THR A 346 2.81 1.11 -3.38
N PHE A 347 3.82 0.25 -3.32
CA PHE A 347 4.14 -0.77 -4.31
C PHE A 347 3.87 -2.17 -3.75
N TYR A 348 3.22 -3.05 -4.50
CA TYR A 348 2.95 -4.42 -4.08
C TYR A 348 3.75 -5.44 -4.88
N GLU A 349 3.69 -5.32 -6.21
CA GLU A 349 4.42 -6.15 -7.16
C GLU A 349 4.64 -5.38 -8.46
N GLY A 350 5.64 -5.77 -9.23
CA GLY A 350 5.91 -5.20 -10.54
C GLY A 350 7.09 -5.87 -11.22
N VAL A 351 7.17 -5.71 -12.54
CA VAL A 351 8.20 -6.32 -13.38
C VAL A 351 8.68 -5.35 -14.44
N MET A 352 9.86 -5.61 -14.98
CA MET A 352 10.36 -5.04 -16.23
C MET A 352 10.66 -6.18 -17.19
N THR A 353 10.44 -5.98 -18.48
CA THR A 353 10.55 -7.01 -19.53
C THR A 353 11.50 -6.58 -20.64
N SER A 354 12.01 -7.54 -21.41
CA SER A 354 12.71 -7.28 -22.66
C SER A 354 11.74 -7.46 -23.82
N GLY A 355 11.72 -6.52 -24.76
CA GLY A 355 10.75 -6.50 -25.85
C GLY A 355 9.50 -5.68 -25.52
N TYR A 356 8.66 -5.42 -26.52
CA TYR A 356 7.43 -4.65 -26.39
C TYR A 356 6.24 -5.60 -26.18
N PRO A 357 5.68 -5.74 -24.96
CA PRO A 357 4.64 -6.72 -24.70
C PRO A 357 3.38 -6.47 -25.51
N SER A 358 2.77 -7.53 -26.02
CA SER A 358 1.47 -7.41 -26.68
C SER A 358 0.37 -7.06 -25.68
N ASP A 359 -0.67 -6.36 -26.13
CA ASP A 359 -1.85 -6.08 -25.28
C ASP A 359 -2.50 -7.36 -24.75
N ALA A 360 -2.44 -8.44 -25.52
CA ALA A 360 -2.96 -9.75 -25.12
C ALA A 360 -2.16 -10.36 -23.96
N THR A 361 -0.83 -10.23 -23.98
CA THR A 361 0.05 -10.65 -22.88
C THR A 361 -0.26 -9.87 -21.61
N GLU A 362 -0.38 -8.54 -21.71
CA GLU A 362 -0.74 -7.68 -20.57
C GLU A 362 -2.14 -7.97 -20.04
N ASN A 363 -3.11 -8.28 -20.91
CA ASN A 363 -4.45 -8.68 -20.47
C ASN A 363 -4.44 -10.02 -19.72
N ALA A 364 -3.61 -10.98 -20.14
CA ALA A 364 -3.43 -12.23 -19.41
C ALA A 364 -2.78 -12.00 -18.03
N VAL A 365 -1.80 -11.10 -17.95
CA VAL A 365 -1.20 -10.67 -16.68
C VAL A 365 -2.22 -9.98 -15.79
N GLN A 366 -3.04 -9.08 -16.32
CA GLN A 366 -4.13 -8.44 -15.57
C GLN A 366 -5.12 -9.46 -15.01
N ALA A 367 -5.52 -10.46 -15.81
CA ALA A 367 -6.41 -11.52 -15.34
C ALA A 367 -5.76 -12.35 -14.22
N ASN A 368 -4.44 -12.57 -14.29
CA ASN A 368 -3.71 -13.20 -13.19
C ASN A 368 -3.71 -12.32 -11.92
N ILE A 369 -3.49 -11.01 -12.05
CA ILE A 369 -3.49 -10.06 -10.93
C ILE A 369 -4.88 -10.01 -10.27
N ASP A 370 -5.95 -9.94 -11.07
CA ASP A 370 -7.34 -10.00 -10.58
C ASP A 370 -7.58 -11.29 -9.78
N SER A 371 -7.19 -12.44 -10.35
CA SER A 371 -7.30 -13.75 -9.68
C SER A 371 -6.44 -13.88 -8.43
N ALA A 372 -5.43 -13.03 -8.24
CA ALA A 372 -4.61 -13.02 -7.04
C ALA A 372 -5.40 -12.57 -5.81
N GLY A 373 -6.48 -11.80 -5.99
CA GLY A 373 -7.38 -11.43 -4.91
C GLY A 373 -6.73 -10.52 -3.86
N TYR A 374 -6.11 -9.43 -4.31
CA TYR A 374 -5.68 -8.34 -3.41
C TYR A 374 -6.88 -7.80 -2.63
N ALA A 375 -6.72 -7.57 -1.33
CA ALA A 375 -7.70 -6.90 -0.49
C ALA A 375 -7.01 -6.17 0.68
N THR A 376 -7.68 -5.16 1.21
CA THR A 376 -7.22 -4.44 2.39
C THR A 376 -7.25 -5.36 3.61
N SER A 377 -6.23 -5.29 4.46
CA SER A 377 -6.23 -6.01 5.73
C SER A 377 -7.24 -5.37 6.70
N THR A 378 -8.20 -6.16 7.17
CA THR A 378 -9.16 -5.73 8.20
C THR A 378 -8.70 -6.21 9.58
N SER A 379 -7.68 -5.53 10.13
CA SER A 379 -7.39 -5.69 11.55
C SER A 379 -8.54 -5.06 12.33
N GLY A 380 -9.36 -5.89 13.00
CA GLY A 380 -10.50 -5.43 13.78
C GLY A 380 -10.07 -4.35 14.78
N THR A 381 -10.54 -3.13 14.56
CA THR A 381 -10.16 -1.95 15.35
C THR A 381 -10.72 -1.98 16.78
N GLY A 382 -11.55 -2.97 17.13
CA GLY A 382 -12.08 -3.14 18.48
C GLY A 382 -12.70 -1.84 19.01
N PRO A 383 -12.27 -1.33 20.18
CA PRO A 383 -12.77 -0.07 20.74
C PRO A 383 -12.40 1.18 19.91
N LEU A 384 -11.59 1.07 18.86
CA LEU A 384 -11.17 2.18 17.99
C LEU A 384 -12.13 2.38 16.79
N THR A 385 -13.43 2.28 17.02
CA THR A 385 -14.44 2.48 15.96
C THR A 385 -14.79 3.96 15.83
N PRO A 386 -14.78 4.57 14.63
CA PRO A 386 -15.19 5.97 14.47
C PRO A 386 -16.53 6.29 15.16
N GLY A 387 -16.52 7.31 16.02
CA GLY A 387 -17.63 7.71 16.89
C GLY A 387 -17.52 7.24 18.34
N SER A 388 -16.67 6.25 18.65
CA SER A 388 -16.43 5.84 20.04
C SER A 388 -15.61 6.86 20.80
N LYS A 389 -15.87 7.00 22.11
CA LYS A 389 -14.97 7.68 23.03
C LYS A 389 -14.05 6.68 23.73
N ILE A 390 -12.78 7.02 23.88
CA ILE A 390 -11.75 6.18 24.50
C ILE A 390 -10.82 7.00 25.40
N SER A 391 -10.04 6.32 26.22
CA SER A 391 -8.84 6.87 26.85
C SER A 391 -7.63 5.98 26.55
N LEU A 392 -6.48 6.59 26.29
CA LEU A 392 -5.23 5.91 25.91
C LEU A 392 -4.29 5.87 27.11
N ARG A 393 -4.06 4.69 27.69
CA ARG A 393 -3.23 4.51 28.89
C ARG A 393 -1.84 4.02 28.53
N ALA A 394 -0.81 4.61 29.13
CA ALA A 394 0.56 4.14 29.00
C ALA A 394 0.70 2.70 29.55
N THR A 395 1.60 1.92 28.94
CA THR A 395 1.87 0.53 29.35
C THR A 395 3.24 0.35 30.01
N THR A 396 4.10 1.37 29.96
CA THR A 396 5.42 1.37 30.59
C THR A 396 5.32 1.29 32.11
N SER A 397 6.16 0.47 32.73
CA SER A 397 6.10 0.13 34.16
C SER A 397 6.16 1.31 35.13
N CYS A 398 6.75 2.44 34.72
CA CYS A 398 6.85 3.64 35.56
C CYS A 398 5.53 4.42 35.66
N CYS A 399 4.63 4.27 34.70
CA CYS A 399 3.50 5.18 34.50
C CYS A 399 2.21 4.47 34.05
N THR A 400 1.99 3.22 34.49
CA THR A 400 0.78 2.45 34.12
C THR A 400 -0.55 3.05 34.61
N SER A 401 -0.50 4.08 35.46
CA SER A 401 -1.67 4.89 35.88
C SER A 401 -1.97 6.06 34.95
N ASP A 402 -1.09 6.33 33.99
CA ASP A 402 -1.07 7.58 33.26
C ASP A 402 -1.72 7.41 31.89
N TYR A 403 -2.41 8.46 31.46
CA TYR A 403 -3.15 8.51 30.20
C TYR A 403 -2.64 9.65 29.35
N ILE A 404 -2.83 9.56 28.04
CA ILE A 404 -2.64 10.72 27.14
C ILE A 404 -3.68 11.78 27.49
N VAL A 405 -3.18 12.96 27.88
CA VAL A 405 -3.97 14.13 28.29
C VAL A 405 -3.46 15.34 27.52
N HIS A 406 -4.34 16.23 27.07
CA HIS A 406 -3.94 17.56 26.61
C HIS A 406 -3.90 18.54 27.78
N ASP A 407 -2.96 19.50 27.76
CA ASP A 407 -2.87 20.54 28.79
C ASP A 407 -3.79 21.73 28.45
N ASP A 408 -4.52 22.24 29.44
CA ASP A 408 -5.34 23.46 29.32
C ASP A 408 -4.49 24.75 29.32
N ALA A 409 -3.25 24.69 29.83
CA ALA A 409 -2.35 25.83 29.92
C ALA A 409 -1.59 26.12 28.62
N ASP A 410 -1.37 25.09 27.79
CA ASP A 410 -0.71 25.22 26.49
C ASP A 410 -1.41 24.36 25.41
N SER A 411 -0.66 23.83 24.45
CA SER A 411 -1.22 22.92 23.43
C SER A 411 -0.52 21.56 23.43
N ASN A 412 0.40 21.32 24.37
CA ASN A 412 1.17 20.11 24.45
C ASN A 412 0.30 18.95 24.91
N VAL A 413 0.67 17.76 24.46
CA VAL A 413 0.07 16.51 24.88
C VAL A 413 1.09 15.74 25.70
N VAL A 414 0.65 15.31 26.88
CA VAL A 414 1.48 14.68 27.91
C VAL A 414 0.85 13.36 28.36
N ILE A 415 1.58 12.59 29.17
CA ILE A 415 0.98 11.55 30.00
C ILE A 415 0.85 12.04 31.44
N ALA A 416 -0.30 11.80 32.06
CA ALA A 416 -0.57 12.16 33.45
C ALA A 416 -1.52 11.15 34.13
N PRO A 417 -1.42 10.97 35.46
CA PRO A 417 -2.31 10.07 36.19
C PRO A 417 -3.76 10.57 36.17
N VAL A 418 -4.69 9.70 35.77
CA VAL A 418 -6.13 9.99 35.78
C VAL A 418 -6.86 8.93 36.59
N SER A 419 -7.78 9.38 37.45
CA SER A 419 -8.49 8.54 38.40
C SER A 419 -9.95 8.96 38.53
N ALA A 420 -10.74 8.14 39.25
CA ALA A 420 -12.12 8.47 39.58
C ALA A 420 -12.24 9.78 40.40
N SER A 421 -11.22 10.16 41.15
CA SER A 421 -11.17 11.42 41.92
C SER A 421 -10.67 12.63 41.12
N SER A 422 -10.16 12.43 39.90
CA SER A 422 -9.68 13.54 39.07
C SER A 422 -10.84 14.49 38.69
N PRO A 423 -10.57 15.80 38.53
CA PRO A 423 -11.56 16.77 38.07
C PRO A 423 -12.21 16.38 36.75
N ALA A 424 -13.43 16.88 36.51
CA ALA A 424 -14.16 16.62 35.27
C ALA A 424 -13.42 17.14 34.02
N THR A 425 -12.68 18.26 34.15
CA THR A 425 -11.83 18.80 33.08
C THR A 425 -10.74 17.80 32.71
N THR A 426 -9.92 17.37 33.67
CA THR A 426 -8.85 16.36 33.47
C THR A 426 -9.37 15.06 32.86
N LYS A 427 -10.56 14.60 33.27
CA LYS A 427 -11.21 13.42 32.68
C LYS A 427 -11.62 13.67 31.22
N GLY A 428 -12.12 14.85 30.91
CA GLY A 428 -12.37 15.31 29.55
C GLY A 428 -11.09 15.40 28.72
N ASP A 429 -10.01 15.91 29.31
CA ASP A 429 -8.72 16.10 28.64
C ASP A 429 -8.04 14.78 28.29
N ALA A 430 -8.33 13.73 29.06
CA ALA A 430 -7.88 12.37 28.85
C ALA A 430 -8.83 11.52 27.99
N THR A 431 -9.89 12.12 27.44
CA THR A 431 -10.89 11.41 26.64
C THR A 431 -10.88 11.87 25.19
N TRP A 432 -10.83 10.90 24.28
CA TRP A 432 -10.67 11.11 22.85
C TRP A 432 -11.85 10.50 22.10
N THR A 433 -12.48 11.28 21.23
CA THR A 433 -13.44 10.77 20.25
C THR A 433 -12.68 10.27 19.04
N VAL A 434 -12.81 8.98 18.75
CA VAL A 434 -12.19 8.36 17.57
C VAL A 434 -12.92 8.83 16.32
N ARG A 435 -12.17 9.34 15.34
CA ARG A 435 -12.67 9.73 14.02
C ARG A 435 -11.99 8.87 12.96
N ALA A 436 -12.64 8.75 11.80
CA ALA A 436 -11.94 8.30 10.60
C ALA A 436 -10.76 9.26 10.36
N GLY A 437 -9.62 8.72 9.94
CA GLY A 437 -8.42 9.52 9.72
C GLY A 437 -8.65 10.65 8.72
N LEU A 438 -8.20 11.86 9.07
CA LEU A 438 -8.41 13.06 8.25
C LEU A 438 -7.72 12.98 6.88
N SER A 439 -6.56 12.32 6.79
CA SER A 439 -5.86 12.11 5.52
C SER A 439 -6.11 10.73 4.90
N ASN A 440 -6.50 9.75 5.71
CA ASN A 440 -6.76 8.38 5.27
C ASN A 440 -7.85 7.75 6.15
N SER A 441 -9.00 7.45 5.54
CA SER A 441 -10.16 6.88 6.24
C SER A 441 -9.97 5.43 6.71
N ALA A 442 -8.92 4.74 6.25
CA ALA A 442 -8.51 3.44 6.78
C ALA A 442 -7.69 3.55 8.09
N CYS A 443 -7.21 4.75 8.42
CA CYS A 443 -6.53 5.07 9.67
C CYS A 443 -7.46 5.92 10.56
N LEU A 444 -6.94 6.47 11.65
CA LEU A 444 -7.73 7.15 12.68
C LEU A 444 -7.21 8.55 12.96
N SER A 445 -8.10 9.42 13.43
CA SER A 445 -7.76 10.69 14.06
C SER A 445 -8.44 10.76 15.43
N PHE A 446 -7.81 11.43 16.40
CA PHE A 446 -8.31 11.49 17.78
C PHE A 446 -8.73 12.92 18.11
N GLU A 447 -10.04 13.19 18.11
CA GLU A 447 -10.59 14.49 18.49
C GLU A 447 -10.73 14.58 20.01
N SER A 448 -10.42 15.72 20.62
CA SER A 448 -10.67 15.94 22.05
C SER A 448 -12.16 15.86 22.37
N ALA A 449 -12.54 15.13 23.42
CA ALA A 449 -13.94 14.98 23.82
C ALA A 449 -14.52 16.24 24.49
N ASN A 450 -13.67 17.15 24.97
CA ASN A 450 -14.09 18.39 25.64
C ASN A 450 -13.67 19.68 24.90
N GLN A 451 -12.86 19.59 23.84
CA GLN A 451 -12.56 20.71 22.94
C GLN A 451 -12.85 20.31 21.48
N SER A 452 -14.12 20.39 21.07
CA SER A 452 -14.54 19.95 19.72
C SER A 452 -13.85 20.73 18.59
N GLY A 453 -13.57 20.02 17.49
CA GLY A 453 -12.81 20.53 16.34
C GLY A 453 -11.30 20.52 16.54
N ARG A 454 -10.81 20.01 17.68
CA ARG A 454 -9.38 19.88 17.97
C ARG A 454 -8.93 18.43 18.06
N TYR A 455 -7.78 18.13 17.48
CA TYR A 455 -7.25 16.79 17.30
C TYR A 455 -5.85 16.66 17.86
N LEU A 456 -5.50 15.44 18.29
CA LEU A 456 -4.09 15.04 18.42
C LEU A 456 -3.42 15.15 17.06
N ARG A 457 -2.36 15.94 16.98
CA ARG A 457 -1.53 16.08 15.78
C ARG A 457 -0.09 16.34 16.15
N HIS A 458 0.85 15.78 15.39
CA HIS A 458 2.26 16.07 15.63
C HIS A 458 2.65 17.41 15.00
N SER A 459 3.67 18.07 15.55
CA SER A 459 4.35 19.22 14.95
C SER A 459 5.77 19.24 15.48
N ASN A 460 6.77 19.29 14.60
CA ASN A 460 8.18 19.05 14.96
C ASN A 460 8.34 17.77 15.82
N PHE A 461 7.64 16.71 15.42
CA PHE A 461 7.59 15.41 16.10
C PHE A 461 6.90 15.39 17.48
N GLN A 462 6.53 16.52 18.09
CA GLN A 462 5.80 16.53 19.37
C GLN A 462 4.28 16.52 19.14
N LEU A 463 3.52 15.77 19.93
CA LEU A 463 2.06 15.79 19.88
C LEU A 463 1.51 17.03 20.57
N HIS A 464 0.54 17.63 19.89
CA HIS A 464 -0.20 18.77 20.36
C HIS A 464 -1.70 18.58 20.12
N LEU A 465 -2.51 19.34 20.85
CA LEU A 465 -3.91 19.54 20.55
C LEU A 465 -4.06 20.74 19.59
N GLY A 466 -4.38 20.45 18.32
CA GLY A 466 -4.53 21.46 17.27
C GLY A 466 -5.95 21.54 16.73
N ALA A 467 -6.41 22.74 16.37
CA ALA A 467 -7.67 22.91 15.63
C ALA A 467 -7.49 22.52 14.16
N ASP A 468 -8.42 21.75 13.62
CA ASP A 468 -8.42 21.38 12.19
C ASP A 468 -8.63 22.62 11.32
N ASP A 469 -7.62 22.95 10.51
CA ASP A 469 -7.61 24.09 9.60
C ASP A 469 -8.02 23.71 8.16
N GLY A 470 -8.37 22.44 7.93
CA GLY A 470 -8.77 21.90 6.63
C GLY A 470 -7.61 21.72 5.65
N THR A 471 -6.36 21.92 6.07
CA THR A 471 -5.19 21.72 5.21
C THR A 471 -4.80 20.25 5.13
N SER A 472 -4.21 19.85 4.01
CA SER A 472 -3.68 18.48 3.84
C SER A 472 -2.54 18.19 4.83
N GLY A 473 -1.75 19.20 5.20
CA GLY A 473 -0.68 19.07 6.18
C GLY A 473 -1.22 18.72 7.55
N PHE A 474 -2.21 19.47 8.04
CA PHE A 474 -2.88 19.16 9.31
C PHE A 474 -3.49 17.76 9.29
N ALA A 475 -4.21 17.42 8.21
CA ALA A 475 -4.83 16.11 8.05
C ALA A 475 -3.81 14.96 8.13
N GLN A 476 -2.62 15.14 7.54
CA GLN A 476 -1.52 14.18 7.60
C GLN A 476 -0.93 14.08 9.01
N ASP A 477 -0.66 15.22 9.66
CA ASP A 477 -0.09 15.28 11.00
C ASP A 477 -1.03 14.73 12.10
N ALA A 478 -2.33 14.75 11.84
CA ALA A 478 -3.39 14.31 12.74
C ALA A 478 -3.92 12.89 12.45
N THR A 479 -3.31 12.14 11.52
CA THR A 479 -3.77 10.79 11.16
C THR A 479 -2.76 9.74 11.63
N PHE A 480 -3.26 8.74 12.34
CA PHE A 480 -2.47 7.64 12.88
C PHE A 480 -3.09 6.29 12.51
N CYS A 481 -2.25 5.35 12.07
CA CYS A 481 -2.67 4.01 11.67
C CYS A 481 -2.42 3.04 12.83
N PRO A 482 -3.48 2.46 13.43
CA PRO A 482 -3.34 1.58 14.58
C PRO A 482 -2.77 0.22 14.18
N GLU A 483 -1.86 -0.28 15.02
CA GLU A 483 -1.24 -1.60 14.91
C GLU A 483 -1.31 -2.33 16.23
N ALA A 484 -1.01 -3.64 16.22
CA ALA A 484 -0.81 -4.36 17.46
C ALA A 484 0.31 -3.70 18.27
N GLY A 485 0.08 -3.49 19.58
CA GLY A 485 1.08 -2.85 20.44
C GLY A 485 2.42 -3.58 20.37
N HIS A 486 3.51 -2.83 20.20
CA HIS A 486 4.86 -3.40 20.07
C HIS A 486 5.25 -4.29 21.26
N ASN A 487 4.77 -4.03 22.48
CA ASN A 487 5.00 -4.89 23.64
C ASN A 487 3.94 -6.00 23.83
N GLY A 488 3.04 -6.17 22.86
CA GLY A 488 1.92 -7.11 22.90
C GLY A 488 0.69 -6.62 23.67
N GLN A 489 0.70 -5.38 24.18
CA GLN A 489 -0.44 -4.79 24.89
C GLN A 489 -1.08 -3.67 24.08
N GLY A 490 -2.40 -3.75 23.89
CA GLY A 490 -3.17 -2.69 23.25
C GLY A 490 -2.69 -2.39 21.83
N TYR A 491 -2.42 -1.12 21.54
CA TYR A 491 -2.11 -0.63 20.19
C TYR A 491 -0.88 0.28 20.15
N SER A 492 -0.18 0.24 19.03
CA SER A 492 0.79 1.25 18.64
C SER A 492 0.20 2.09 17.49
N PHE A 493 0.43 3.40 17.51
CA PHE A 493 -0.19 4.32 16.56
C PHE A 493 0.88 4.93 15.66
N ARG A 494 1.07 4.36 14.47
CA ARG A 494 2.02 4.86 13.47
C ARG A 494 1.53 6.18 12.88
N SER A 495 2.41 7.16 12.71
CA SER A 495 2.09 8.40 11.98
C SER A 495 1.85 8.12 10.48
N ALA A 496 0.80 8.72 9.91
CA ALA A 496 0.46 8.51 8.50
C ALA A 496 1.51 9.10 7.53
N ASN A 497 2.16 10.20 7.91
CA ASN A 497 3.18 10.88 7.08
C ASN A 497 4.62 10.65 7.53
N TYR A 498 4.84 10.03 8.70
CA TYR A 498 6.15 9.56 9.17
C TYR A 498 6.05 8.08 9.55
N PRO A 499 6.03 7.16 8.58
CA PRO A 499 5.66 5.77 8.83
C PRO A 499 6.67 4.97 9.66
N SER A 500 7.87 5.50 9.90
CA SER A 500 8.84 4.91 10.84
C SER A 500 8.60 5.36 12.29
N ASP A 501 7.72 6.33 12.51
CA ASP A 501 7.50 6.99 13.80
C ASP A 501 6.12 6.69 14.37
N TYR A 502 6.09 6.45 15.67
CA TYR A 502 4.90 6.02 16.39
C TYR A 502 4.63 6.94 17.56
N MET A 503 3.36 7.13 17.91
CA MET A 503 2.97 7.84 19.12
C MET A 503 3.66 7.21 20.34
N ARG A 504 4.51 8.00 21.00
CA ARG A 504 5.43 7.57 22.04
C ARG A 504 5.42 8.57 23.19
N HIS A 505 5.35 8.11 24.44
CA HIS A 505 5.74 8.99 25.55
C HIS A 505 7.26 8.98 25.79
N TYR A 506 7.82 10.16 26.08
CA TYR A 506 9.21 10.31 26.48
C TYR A 506 9.33 11.46 27.47
N SER A 507 9.82 11.17 28.68
CA SER A 507 9.88 12.13 29.79
C SER A 507 8.54 12.87 29.99
N TYR A 508 7.45 12.11 30.04
CA TYR A 508 6.06 12.56 30.21
C TYR A 508 5.44 13.39 29.07
N ASN A 509 6.20 13.79 28.06
CA ASN A 509 5.66 14.39 26.83
C ASN A 509 5.31 13.30 25.82
N VAL A 510 4.40 13.56 24.89
CA VAL A 510 4.08 12.63 23.79
C VAL A 510 4.67 13.14 22.48
N TYR A 511 5.37 12.27 21.77
CA TYR A 511 6.00 12.51 20.47
C TYR A 511 5.54 11.46 19.44
N ILE A 512 5.84 11.68 18.16
CA ILE A 512 6.04 10.59 17.22
C ILE A 512 7.54 10.27 17.20
N ALA A 513 7.90 8.99 17.34
CA ALA A 513 9.29 8.58 17.47
C ALA A 513 9.57 7.20 16.88
N GLY A 514 10.73 7.07 16.23
CA GLY A 514 11.27 5.80 15.75
C GLY A 514 12.04 5.02 16.84
N GLN A 515 12.43 3.79 16.55
CA GLN A 515 13.25 2.96 17.44
C GLN A 515 14.75 3.21 17.18
N GLY A 516 15.26 4.33 17.71
CA GLY A 516 16.56 4.89 17.37
C GLY A 516 16.41 6.07 16.40
N GLY A 517 17.29 7.07 16.51
CA GLY A 517 17.22 8.29 15.72
C GLY A 517 18.13 9.38 16.25
N SER A 518 18.08 10.56 15.62
CA SER A 518 18.89 11.73 16.01
C SER A 518 18.24 12.55 17.14
N HIS A 519 16.94 12.41 17.36
CA HIS A 519 16.26 13.13 18.44
C HIS A 519 16.38 12.36 19.76
N THR A 520 16.36 13.11 20.87
CA THR A 520 16.46 12.49 22.21
C THR A 520 15.30 11.54 22.52
N TRP A 521 14.11 11.79 21.99
CA TRP A 521 12.91 10.94 22.15
C TRP A 521 12.91 9.69 21.26
N ASP A 522 13.82 9.58 20.30
CA ASP A 522 14.02 8.37 19.49
C ASP A 522 14.85 7.31 20.24
N ASN A 523 15.15 7.51 21.53
CA ASN A 523 15.94 6.57 22.32
C ASN A 523 15.33 5.15 22.27
N ALA A 524 16.10 4.16 21.81
CA ALA A 524 15.61 2.78 21.69
C ALA A 524 15.23 2.12 23.04
N THR A 525 15.73 2.64 24.16
CA THR A 525 15.37 2.19 25.52
C THR A 525 13.88 2.33 25.74
N SER A 526 13.22 1.27 26.20
CA SER A 526 11.78 1.20 26.46
C SER A 526 10.86 1.52 25.27
N TRP A 527 11.38 1.61 24.04
CA TRP A 527 10.60 2.06 22.88
C TRP A 527 9.33 1.21 22.67
N SER A 528 9.41 -0.11 22.85
CA SER A 528 8.26 -1.00 22.68
C SER A 528 7.15 -0.73 23.69
N ASP A 529 7.51 -0.44 24.95
CA ASP A 529 6.53 -0.10 25.99
C ASP A 529 6.00 1.32 25.83
N ASP A 530 6.88 2.26 25.49
CA ASP A 530 6.55 3.68 25.38
C ASP A 530 5.67 4.01 24.17
N THR A 531 5.68 3.13 23.15
CA THR A 531 4.82 3.21 21.96
C THR A 531 3.57 2.32 22.04
N SER A 532 3.37 1.60 23.14
CA SER A 532 2.22 0.70 23.31
C SER A 532 1.21 1.30 24.29
N TRP A 533 -0.03 1.39 23.85
CA TRP A 533 -1.11 2.07 24.55
C TRP A 533 -2.28 1.14 24.78
N ALA A 534 -2.66 0.95 26.05
CA ALA A 534 -3.88 0.22 26.38
C ALA A 534 -5.10 1.14 26.15
N VAL A 535 -6.03 0.68 25.32
CA VAL A 535 -7.29 1.41 25.07
C VAL A 535 -8.30 1.05 26.17
N GLY A 536 -8.65 2.04 26.98
CA GLY A 536 -9.58 1.91 28.10
C GLY A 536 -10.94 2.56 27.84
N GLN A 537 -11.86 2.34 28.77
CA GLN A 537 -13.12 3.09 28.82
C GLN A 537 -12.83 4.59 28.97
N PRO A 538 -13.63 5.46 28.32
CA PRO A 538 -13.44 6.90 28.42
C PRO A 538 -13.66 7.39 29.85
N TRP A 539 -12.91 8.41 30.25
CA TRP A 539 -13.09 9.05 31.55
C TRP A 539 -14.27 10.05 31.58
N ALA A 540 -14.77 10.53 30.42
CA ALA A 540 -15.83 11.54 30.29
C ALA A 540 -16.84 11.36 29.14
#